data_AF-A0A6V7IXP7-F1
#
_entry.id   AF-A0A6V7IXP7-F1
#
_cell.length_a   1.000
_cell.length_b   1.000
_cell.length_c   1.000
_cell.angle_alpha   90.00
_cell.angle_beta   90.00
_cell.angle_gamma   90.00
#
_symmetry.space_group_name_H-M   'P 1'
#
loop_
_entity.id
_entity.type
_entity.pdbx_description
1 polymer ?
#
loop_
_entity_poly.entity_id
_entity_poly.type
_entity_poly.pdbx_seq_one_letter_code
_entity_poly.pdbx_strand_id
1 'polypeptide(L)' 'MAMELLVPTVSDIVFKYTWTIKNYKKTISKSSIIDSPSFHVNVNGMHSKWSLSIRFWKGPE' A
#
# COMPACT_ATOMS: atom_id res chain seq x y z
N MET A 1 25.63 38.20 10.08
CA MET A 1 24.64 37.72 9.08
C MET A 1 24.67 36.21 9.10
N ALA A 2 23.63 35.57 9.63
CA ALA A 2 23.51 34.12 9.64
C ALA A 2 22.63 33.70 8.45
N MET A 3 23.14 32.77 7.64
CA MET A 3 22.40 32.18 6.53
C MET A 3 21.56 31.03 7.09
N GLU A 4 20.24 31.17 7.07
CA GLU A 4 19.34 30.06 7.37
C GLU A 4 19.25 29.16 6.14
N LEU A 5 19.84 27.97 6.24
CA LEU A 5 19.66 26.94 5.23
C LEU A 5 18.24 26.36 5.38
N LEU A 6 17.31 26.83 4.54
CA LEU A 6 16.01 26.18 4.36
C LEU A 6 16.22 24.86 3.62
N VAL A 7 16.57 23.81 4.36
CA VAL A 7 16.48 22.45 3.82
C VAL A 7 14.99 22.20 3.59
N PRO A 8 14.53 21.86 2.37
CA PRO A 8 13.19 21.34 2.21
C PRO A 8 13.20 20.03 2.98
N THR A 9 12.58 20.01 4.15
CA THR A 9 12.24 18.77 4.83
C THR A 9 11.32 18.04 3.87
N VAL A 10 11.89 17.17 3.03
CA VAL A 10 11.15 16.14 2.33
C VAL A 10 10.63 15.26 3.45
N SER A 11 9.48 15.63 3.98
CA SER A 11 8.83 14.86 5.04
C SER A 11 8.35 13.58 4.38
N ASP A 12 9.15 12.52 4.48
CA ASP A 12 8.72 11.20 4.07
C ASP A 12 7.51 10.81 4.91
N ILE A 13 6.33 10.82 4.28
CA ILE A 13 5.08 10.43 4.93
C ILE A 13 4.99 8.91 4.87
N VAL A 14 5.15 8.27 6.03
CA VAL A 14 5.06 6.82 6.16
C VAL A 14 3.68 6.41 6.65
N PHE A 15 2.97 5.60 5.86
CA PHE A 15 1.73 4.96 6.28
C PHE A 15 1.90 3.44 6.31
N LYS A 16 1.25 2.80 7.29
CA LYS A 16 1.23 1.33 7.43
C LYS A 16 -0.18 0.81 7.25
N TYR A 17 -0.40 0.03 6.21
CA TYR A 17 -1.65 -0.70 5.97
C TYR A 17 -1.43 -2.19 6.25
N THR A 18 -2.32 -2.80 7.05
CA THR A 18 -2.28 -4.23 7.36
C THR A 18 -3.55 -4.89 6.85
N TRP A 19 -3.41 -5.91 5.99
CA TRP A 19 -4.52 -6.68 5.44
C TRP A 19 -4.36 -8.15 5.77
N THR A 20 -5.29 -8.69 6.55
CA THR A 20 -5.32 -10.11 6.90
C THR A 20 -6.12 -10.91 5.87
N ILE A 21 -5.47 -11.86 5.20
CA ILE A 21 -6.11 -12.76 4.24
C ILE A 21 -6.60 -14.01 4.97
N LYS A 22 -7.91 -14.10 5.21
CA LYS A 22 -8.53 -15.28 5.81
C LYS A 22 -8.46 -16.48 4.86
N ASN A 23 -8.27 -17.68 5.42
CA ASN A 23 -8.23 -18.94 4.67
C ASN A 23 -7.24 -18.94 3.49
N TYR A 24 -6.06 -18.32 3.66
CA TYR A 24 -5.08 -18.07 2.61
C TYR A 24 -4.88 -19.24 1.63
N LYS A 25 -4.64 -20.46 2.14
CA LYS A 25 -4.44 -21.66 1.31
C LYS A 25 -5.59 -21.94 0.34
N LYS A 26 -6.83 -21.76 0.78
CA LYS A 26 -8.03 -21.95 -0.06
C LYS A 26 -8.25 -20.79 -1.03
N THR A 27 -7.87 -19.59 -0.61
CA THR A 27 -7.98 -18.37 -1.43
C THR A 27 -7.03 -18.44 -2.63
N ILE A 28 -5.76 -18.81 -2.41
CA ILE A 28 -4.75 -18.88 -3.48
C ILE A 28 -4.96 -20.07 -4.43
N SER A 29 -5.60 -21.15 -3.97
CA SER A 29 -5.90 -22.29 -4.85
C SER A 29 -6.95 -21.92 -5.90
N LYS A 30 -7.95 -21.11 -5.51
CA LYS A 30 -9.07 -20.72 -6.37
C LYS A 30 -8.82 -19.49 -7.23
N SER A 31 -7.97 -18.57 -6.77
CA SER A 31 -7.75 -17.29 -7.46
C SER A 31 -6.29 -17.13 -7.86
N SER A 32 -6.02 -16.51 -9.01
CA SER A 32 -4.69 -16.07 -9.44
C SER A 32 -4.39 -14.63 -9.04
N ILE A 33 -5.40 -13.89 -8.58
CA ILE A 33 -5.29 -12.51 -8.09
C ILE A 33 -6.22 -12.32 -6.90
N ILE A 34 -5.78 -11.51 -5.93
CA ILE A 34 -6.62 -11.01 -4.83
C ILE A 34 -6.33 -9.54 -4.57
N ASP A 35 -7.37 -8.79 -4.21
CA ASP A 35 -7.29 -7.37 -3.90
C ASP A 35 -7.73 -7.10 -2.45
N SER A 36 -7.05 -6.17 -1.80
CA SER A 36 -7.41 -5.71 -0.47
C SER A 36 -8.62 -4.77 -0.55
N PRO A 37 -9.36 -4.63 0.56
CA PRO A 37 -10.24 -3.48 0.72
C PRO A 37 -9.48 -2.18 0.48
N SER A 38 -10.12 -1.20 -0.15
CA SER A 38 -9.50 0.11 -0.31
C SER A 38 -9.36 0.83 1.03
N PHE A 39 -8.30 1.62 1.17
CA PHE A 39 -8.07 2.50 2.31
C PHE A 39 -7.80 3.92 1.85
N HIS A 40 -8.15 4.88 2.70
CA HIS A 40 -7.99 6.30 2.43
C HIS A 40 -6.77 6.81 3.19
N VAL A 41 -5.92 7.57 2.49
CA VAL A 41 -4.79 8.29 3.07
C VAL A 41 -5.08 9.78 2.92
N ASN A 42 -5.11 10.49 4.04
CA ASN A 42 -5.29 11.93 4.10
C ASN A 42 -4.08 12.54 4.82
N VAL A 43 -3.21 13.22 4.07
CA VAL A 43 -2.07 13.92 4.65
C VAL A 43 -1.89 15.27 3.96
N ASN A 44 -1.80 16.34 4.76
CA ASN A 44 -1.59 17.71 4.31
C ASN A 44 -2.57 18.18 3.20
N GLY A 45 -3.82 17.72 3.25
CA GLY A 45 -4.85 18.07 2.25
C GLY A 45 -4.84 17.19 0.99
N MET A 46 -3.87 16.28 0.83
CA MET A 46 -3.91 15.26 -0.22
C MET A 46 -4.78 14.09 0.23
N HIS A 47 -5.92 13.91 -0.45
CA HIS A 47 -6.81 12.77 -0.25
C HIS A 47 -6.60 11.75 -1.36
N SER A 48 -6.15 10.55 -0.99
CA SER A 48 -5.88 9.48 -1.94
C SER A 48 -6.50 8.16 -1.46
N LYS A 49 -6.97 7.36 -2.41
CA LYS A 49 -7.57 6.05 -2.17
C LYS A 49 -6.65 4.98 -2.75
N TRP A 50 -6.26 4.03 -1.92
CA TRP A 50 -5.28 2.99 -2.25
C TRP A 50 -5.89 1.61 -2.02
N SER A 51 -5.38 0.61 -2.72
CA SER A 51 -5.64 -0.81 -2.46
C SER A 51 -4.37 -1.60 -2.77
N LEU A 52 -4.22 -2.76 -2.13
CA LEU A 52 -3.11 -3.66 -2.35
C LEU A 52 -3.57 -4.89 -3.13
N SER A 53 -2.88 -5.21 -4.22
CA SER A 53 -3.18 -6.38 -5.06
C SER A 53 -2.05 -7.40 -4.98
N ILE A 54 -2.38 -8.68 -4.83
CA ILE A 54 -1.42 -9.79 -4.88
C ILE A 54 -1.77 -10.67 -6.07
N ARG A 55 -0.77 -10.97 -6.91
CA ARG A 55 -0.88 -11.87 -8.06
C ARG A 55 -0.04 -13.11 -7.82
N PHE A 56 -0.61 -14.27 -8.10
CA PHE A 56 0.03 -15.57 -7.93
C PHE A 56 0.41 -16.13 -9.28
N TRP A 57 1.70 -16.45 -9.45
CA TRP A 57 2.16 -17.25 -10.57
C TRP A 57 1.90 -18.72 -10.25
N LYS A 58 1.11 -19.41 -11.08
CA LYS A 58 0.76 -20.83 -10.89
C LYS A 58 1.60 -21.80 -11.72
N GLY A 59 2.64 -21.30 -12.40
CA GLY A 59 3.45 -22.08 -13.32
C GLY A 59 2.87 -22.13 -14.74
N PRO A 60 3.65 -22.59 -15.74
CA PRO A 60 3.11 -23.00 -17.03
C PRO A 60 2.31 -24.30 -16.85
N GLU A 61 1.07 -24.34 -17.35
CA GLU A 61 0.24 -25.55 -17.38
C GLU A 61 0.81 -26.62 -18.31
#